data_AF-R7LWU7-F1
#
_entry.id   AF-R7LWU7-F1
#
_cell.length_a   1.000
_cell.length_b   1.000
_cell.length_c   1.000
_cell.angle_alpha   90.00
_cell.angle_beta   90.00
_cell.angle_gamma   90.00
#
_symmetry.space_group_name_H-M   'P 1'
#
loop_
_entity.id
_entity.type
_entity.pdbx_description
1 polymer ?
#
loop_
_entity_poly.entity_id
_entity_poly.type
_entity_poly.pdbx_seq_one_letter_code
_entity_poly.pdbx_strand_id
1 'polypeptide(L)'
;MSFNFTYFCNRLNYMLDFVKSIFYEFLSYFVPQRMVYKVTGHCKKCGKCCNYMYSVDTYTEKEFKIMQTIFPTYKRFYIKGRDEEGNLVFACKLVTPEGLCSDYKHRPRMCRKYPVKRVTYPAKLHDGCGYKVNIKTFDDYLK
;
A
#
# COMPACT_ATOMS: atom_id res chain seq x y z
N MET A 1 19.04 -42.55 -42.92
CA MET A 1 19.50 -42.14 -41.58
C MET A 1 18.66 -40.94 -41.16
N SER A 2 17.44 -41.20 -40.70
CA SER A 2 16.42 -40.17 -40.47
C SER A 2 16.23 -40.01 -38.97
N PHE A 3 17.13 -39.26 -38.33
CA PHE A 3 17.01 -38.97 -36.90
C PHE A 3 15.75 -38.13 -36.64
N ASN A 4 14.89 -38.64 -35.77
CA ASN A 4 13.60 -38.08 -35.37
C ASN A 4 13.72 -36.65 -34.81
N PHE A 5 13.49 -35.65 -35.66
CA PHE A 5 13.46 -34.22 -35.31
C PHE A 5 12.34 -33.87 -34.30
N THR A 6 11.27 -34.67 -34.25
CA THR A 6 10.11 -34.51 -33.36
C THR A 6 10.40 -34.85 -31.89
N TYR A 7 11.30 -35.79 -31.60
CA TYR A 7 11.65 -36.17 -30.22
C TYR A 7 12.51 -35.12 -29.51
N PHE A 8 13.36 -34.39 -30.25
CA PHE A 8 14.21 -33.34 -29.71
C PHE A 8 13.39 -32.08 -29.36
N CYS A 9 12.40 -31.73 -30.18
CA CYS A 9 11.52 -30.58 -29.96
C CYS A 9 10.60 -30.76 -28.72
N ASN A 10 10.06 -31.97 -28.52
CA ASN A 10 9.26 -32.30 -27.32
C ASN A 10 10.08 -32.32 -26.02
N ARG A 11 11.36 -32.70 -26.08
CA ARG A 11 12.25 -32.72 -24.91
C ARG A 11 12.75 -31.32 -24.52
N LEU A 12 12.93 -30.44 -25.50
CA LEU A 12 13.26 -29.03 -25.26
C LEU A 12 12.08 -28.29 -24.58
N ASN A 13 10.84 -28.59 -24.98
CA ASN A 13 9.63 -28.07 -24.31
C ASN A 13 9.52 -28.53 -22.86
N TYR A 14 9.78 -29.80 -22.56
CA TYR A 14 9.75 -30.32 -21.18
C TYR A 14 10.79 -29.66 -20.25
N MET A 15 12.00 -29.41 -20.77
CA MET A 15 13.05 -28.72 -20.00
C MET A 15 12.68 -27.25 -19.77
N LEU A 16 12.08 -26.59 -20.76
CA LEU A 16 11.58 -25.22 -20.61
C LEU A 16 10.41 -25.14 -19.62
N ASP A 17 9.51 -26.12 -19.63
CA ASP A 17 8.39 -26.19 -18.70
C ASP A 17 8.85 -26.50 -17.27
N PHE A 18 9.89 -27.31 -17.11
CA PHE A 18 10.52 -27.55 -15.82
C PHE A 18 11.19 -26.29 -15.25
N VAL A 19 11.96 -25.57 -16.09
CA VAL A 19 12.58 -24.29 -15.68
C VAL A 19 11.52 -23.24 -15.35
N LYS A 20 10.44 -23.15 -16.14
CA LYS A 20 9.29 -22.29 -15.82
C LYS A 20 8.66 -22.69 -14.49
N SER A 21 8.51 -23.98 -14.21
CA SER A 21 7.92 -24.45 -12.96
C SER A 21 8.77 -24.04 -11.75
N ILE A 22 10.09 -24.21 -11.82
CA ILE A 22 11.01 -23.74 -10.77
C ILE A 22 10.95 -22.22 -10.63
N PHE A 23 10.88 -21.50 -11.74
CA PHE A 23 10.78 -20.03 -11.74
C PHE A 23 9.47 -19.55 -11.11
N TYR A 24 8.33 -20.18 -11.44
CA TYR A 24 7.05 -19.86 -10.84
C TYR A 24 6.99 -20.23 -9.36
N GLU A 25 7.58 -21.35 -8.97
CA GLU A 25 7.73 -21.75 -7.58
C GLU A 25 8.53 -20.68 -6.81
N PHE A 26 9.69 -20.27 -7.34
CA PHE A 26 10.49 -19.18 -6.78
C PHE A 26 9.70 -17.87 -6.68
N LEU A 27 8.99 -17.47 -7.73
CA LEU A 27 8.15 -16.26 -7.72
C LEU A 27 7.01 -16.34 -6.71
N SER A 28 6.49 -17.53 -6.42
CA SER A 28 5.38 -17.72 -5.49
C SER A 28 5.73 -17.25 -4.07
N TYR A 29 6.99 -17.42 -3.63
CA TYR A 29 7.50 -16.93 -2.35
C TYR A 29 7.48 -15.39 -2.25
N PHE A 30 7.45 -14.68 -3.37
CA PHE A 30 7.45 -13.22 -3.43
C PHE A 30 6.10 -12.62 -3.81
N VAL A 31 5.00 -13.39 -3.74
CA VAL A 31 3.65 -12.84 -3.99
C VAL A 31 3.11 -12.24 -2.68
N PRO A 32 3.20 -10.92 -2.45
CA PRO A 32 2.56 -10.31 -1.29
C PRO A 32 1.05 -10.49 -1.42
N GLN A 33 0.42 -10.95 -0.34
CA GLN A 33 -1.03 -11.09 -0.30
C GLN A 33 -1.70 -9.72 -0.46
N ARG A 34 -2.29 -9.47 -1.64
CA ARG A 34 -3.03 -8.23 -1.88
C ARG A 34 -4.41 -8.33 -1.26
N MET A 35 -4.61 -7.67 -0.13
CA MET A 35 -5.91 -7.62 0.52
C MET A 35 -6.76 -6.49 -0.06
N VAL A 36 -7.96 -6.85 -0.51
CA VAL A 36 -8.96 -5.88 -1.00
C VAL A 36 -10.06 -5.76 0.04
N TYR A 37 -10.10 -4.62 0.72
CA TYR A 37 -11.09 -4.36 1.76
C TYR A 37 -12.34 -3.69 1.23
N LYS A 38 -13.49 -4.13 1.74
CA LYS A 38 -14.75 -3.39 1.61
C LYS A 38 -14.76 -2.30 2.67
N VAL A 39 -14.55 -1.06 2.23
CA VAL A 39 -14.64 0.12 3.08
C VAL A 39 -16.08 0.64 3.08
N THR A 40 -16.62 0.90 4.27
CA THR A 40 -17.93 1.53 4.49
C THR A 40 -17.79 2.77 5.38
N GLY A 41 -18.85 3.57 5.50
CA GLY A 41 -18.86 4.80 6.29
C GLY A 41 -18.43 6.04 5.50
N HIS A 42 -18.20 7.14 6.21
CA HIS A 42 -17.89 8.44 5.61
C HIS A 42 -16.88 9.23 6.46
N CYS A 43 -16.21 10.19 5.84
CA CYS A 43 -15.28 11.06 6.55
C CYS A 43 -16.02 11.98 7.54
N LYS A 44 -15.68 11.88 8.83
CA LYS A 44 -16.17 12.76 9.90
C LYS A 44 -15.40 14.09 10.04
N LYS A 45 -14.45 14.36 9.13
CA LYS A 45 -13.58 15.54 9.15
C LYS A 45 -12.81 15.71 10.49
N CYS A 46 -12.44 14.60 11.15
CA CYS A 46 -11.76 14.61 12.44
C CYS A 46 -10.26 14.98 12.40
N GLY A 47 -9.68 15.20 11.21
CA GLY A 47 -8.28 15.58 11.05
C GLY A 47 -7.21 14.55 11.44
N LYS A 48 -7.57 13.40 12.02
CA LYS A 48 -6.59 12.38 12.48
C LYS A 48 -5.70 11.87 11.36
N CYS A 49 -6.28 11.52 10.21
CA CYS A 49 -5.51 11.06 9.04
C CYS A 49 -4.62 12.15 8.40
N CYS A 50 -4.82 13.43 8.73
CA CYS A 50 -3.92 14.52 8.30
C CYS A 50 -2.86 14.86 9.35
N ASN A 51 -3.06 14.42 10.59
CA ASN A 51 -2.18 14.69 11.72
C ASN A 51 -1.26 13.51 12.09
N TYR A 52 -1.62 12.30 11.65
CA TYR A 52 -0.95 11.05 12.02
C TYR A 52 -0.90 10.12 10.80
N MET A 53 -0.09 10.48 9.80
CA MET A 53 0.11 9.71 8.58
C MET A 53 1.29 8.74 8.75
N TYR A 54 1.03 7.47 8.47
CA TYR A 54 2.06 6.43 8.41
C TYR A 54 2.41 6.13 6.96
N SER A 55 3.70 5.98 6.67
CA SER A 55 4.16 5.41 5.39
C SER A 55 4.20 3.89 5.48
N VAL A 56 3.93 3.24 4.34
CA VAL A 56 4.12 1.79 4.21
C VAL A 56 5.60 1.45 4.18
N ASP A 57 6.40 2.31 3.56
CA ASP A 57 7.85 2.14 3.48
C ASP A 57 8.52 2.79 4.69
N THR A 58 9.60 2.18 5.16
CA THR A 58 10.49 2.79 6.15
C THR A 58 11.35 3.84 5.46
N TYR A 59 11.10 5.11 5.77
CA TYR A 59 11.93 6.22 5.32
C TYR A 59 12.80 6.73 6.47
N THR A 60 14.03 7.10 6.16
CA THR A 60 14.84 7.98 6.99
C THR A 60 14.45 9.44 6.76
N GLU A 61 14.80 10.31 7.71
CA GLU A 61 14.54 11.76 7.58
C GLU A 61 15.26 12.36 6.36
N LYS A 62 16.42 11.79 5.99
CA LYS A 62 17.21 12.18 4.82
C LYS A 62 16.48 11.82 3.52
N GLU A 63 16.00 10.58 3.41
CA GLU A 63 15.22 10.14 2.24
C GLU A 63 13.95 10.97 2.08
N PHE A 64 13.25 11.25 3.17
CA PHE A 64 12.07 12.11 3.11
C PHE A 64 12.41 13.52 2.60
N LYS A 65 13.52 14.13 3.05
CA LYS A 65 13.99 15.43 2.51
C LYS A 65 14.30 15.35 1.02
N ILE A 66 14.94 14.28 0.55
CA ILE A 66 15.19 14.05 -0.88
C ILE A 66 13.86 13.95 -1.65
N MET A 67 12.89 13.21 -1.13
CA MET A 67 11.55 13.10 -1.73
C MET A 67 10.85 14.46 -1.82
N GLN A 68 10.98 15.33 -0.81
CA GLN A 68 10.41 16.68 -0.85
C GLN A 68 11.05 17.57 -1.92
N THR A 69 12.32 17.33 -2.24
CA THR A 69 13.03 18.03 -3.33
C THR A 69 12.53 17.58 -4.71
N ILE A 70 12.40 16.27 -4.91
CA ILE A 70 11.99 15.68 -6.20
C ILE A 70 10.49 15.88 -6.46
N PHE A 71 9.66 15.76 -5.42
CA PHE A 71 8.21 15.75 -5.55
C PHE A 71 7.58 16.89 -4.71
N PRO A 72 7.16 18.01 -5.35
CA PRO A 72 6.61 19.18 -4.65
C PRO A 72 5.42 18.88 -3.74
N THR A 73 4.62 17.87 -4.08
CA THR A 73 3.48 17.41 -3.27
C THR A 73 3.89 17.06 -1.84
N TYR A 74 5.08 16.50 -1.64
CA TYR A 74 5.56 16.06 -0.32
C TYR A 74 6.02 17.23 0.56
N LYS A 75 6.25 18.41 -0.01
CA LYS A 75 6.59 19.64 0.76
C LYS A 75 5.47 20.06 1.72
N ARG A 76 4.24 19.61 1.46
CA ARG A 76 3.06 19.80 2.31
C ARG A 76 3.11 18.98 3.60
N PHE A 77 3.97 17.98 3.67
CA PHE A 77 4.10 17.11 4.83
C PHE A 77 5.34 17.47 5.65
N TYR A 78 5.34 17.10 6.92
CA TYR A 78 6.48 17.20 7.83
C TYR A 78 6.47 16.01 8.79
N ILE A 79 7.63 15.74 9.39
CA ILE A 79 7.79 14.70 10.39
C ILE A 79 7.28 15.26 11.72
N LYS A 80 6.24 14.65 12.26
CA LYS A 80 5.65 15.02 13.55
C LYS A 80 6.39 14.35 14.71
N GLY A 81 6.94 13.16 14.49
CA GLY A 81 7.69 12.42 15.50
C GLY A 81 7.91 10.97 15.08
N ARG A 82 8.19 10.12 16.06
CA ARG A 82 8.25 8.67 15.92
C ARG A 82 7.22 8.00 16.81
N ASP A 83 6.73 6.84 16.38
CA ASP A 83 5.93 5.97 17.26
C ASP A 83 6.83 5.10 18.16
N GLU A 84 6.20 4.26 18.98
CA GLU A 84 6.87 3.36 19.93
C GLU A 84 7.78 2.32 19.23
N GLU A 85 7.48 2.01 17.97
CA GLU A 85 8.26 1.08 17.13
C GLU A 85 9.37 1.79 16.34
N GLY A 86 9.49 3.12 16.47
CA GLY A 86 10.48 3.95 15.80
C GLY A 86 10.11 4.38 14.37
N ASN A 87 8.88 4.12 13.91
CA ASN A 87 8.40 4.54 12.60
C ASN A 87 8.15 6.05 12.56
N LEU A 88 8.46 6.68 11.43
CA LEU A 88 8.18 8.10 11.24
C LEU A 88 6.67 8.36 11.13
N VAL A 89 6.19 9.26 11.97
CA VAL A 89 4.81 9.77 11.91
C VAL A 89 4.82 11.11 11.19
N PHE A 90 4.07 11.21 10.11
CA PHE A 90 3.97 12.43 9.30
C PHE A 90 2.69 13.21 9.61
N ALA A 91 2.72 14.52 9.34
CA ALA A 91 1.55 15.39 9.41
C ALA A 91 1.54 16.38 8.23
N CYS A 92 0.36 16.91 7.92
CA CYS A 92 0.19 17.92 6.87
C CYS A 92 0.27 19.33 7.44
N LYS A 93 1.03 20.22 6.80
CA LYS A 93 1.12 21.65 7.17
C LYS A 93 -0.18 22.42 6.93
N LEU A 94 -1.10 21.86 6.15
CA LEU A 94 -2.35 22.50 5.74
C LEU A 94 -3.55 22.04 6.58
N VAL A 95 -3.32 21.32 7.69
CA VAL A 95 -4.37 20.98 8.64
C VAL A 95 -4.58 22.15 9.59
N THR A 96 -5.83 22.54 9.79
CA THR A 96 -6.22 23.58 10.75
C THR A 96 -6.33 22.99 12.16
N PRO A 97 -6.32 23.81 13.22
CA PRO A 97 -6.51 23.34 14.60
C PRO A 97 -7.82 22.55 14.80
N GLU A 98 -8.85 22.86 14.02
CA GLU A 98 -10.15 22.17 14.04
C GLU A 98 -10.11 20.81 13.31
N GLY A 99 -8.98 20.42 12.72
CA GLY A 99 -8.82 19.16 11.99
C GLY A 99 -9.30 19.21 10.53
N LEU A 100 -9.58 20.41 10.01
CA LEU A 100 -9.97 20.61 8.62
C LEU A 100 -8.76 20.86 7.72
N CYS A 101 -8.93 20.72 6.41
CA CYS A 101 -7.87 21.04 5.44
C CYS A 101 -8.12 22.44 4.88
N SER A 102 -7.15 23.34 5.04
CA SER A 102 -7.23 24.71 4.53
C SER A 102 -7.32 24.76 2.99
N ASP A 103 -6.67 23.82 2.31
CA ASP A 103 -6.66 23.67 0.85
C ASP A 103 -7.35 22.37 0.41
N TYR A 104 -8.66 22.28 0.66
CA TYR A 104 -9.43 21.07 0.38
C TYR A 104 -9.50 20.73 -1.12
N LYS A 105 -9.54 21.74 -1.99
CA LYS A 105 -9.66 21.58 -3.45
C LYS A 105 -8.41 20.96 -4.06
N HIS A 106 -7.21 21.39 -3.67
CA HIS A 106 -5.95 20.87 -4.24
C HIS A 106 -5.31 19.75 -3.41
N ARG A 107 -6.13 18.99 -2.66
CA ARG A 107 -5.65 17.84 -1.89
C ARG A 107 -4.90 16.82 -2.77
N PRO A 108 -3.77 16.26 -2.30
CA PRO A 108 -3.08 15.18 -2.98
C PRO A 108 -3.97 13.96 -3.22
N ARG A 109 -3.64 13.16 -4.23
CA ARG A 109 -4.39 11.95 -4.60
C ARG A 109 -4.58 10.99 -3.41
N MET A 110 -3.56 10.82 -2.57
CA MET A 110 -3.65 10.00 -1.35
C MET A 110 -4.74 10.51 -0.40
N CYS A 111 -4.85 11.82 -0.17
CA CYS A 111 -5.83 12.41 0.72
C CYS A 111 -7.26 12.34 0.13
N ARG A 112 -7.40 12.45 -1.20
CA ARG A 112 -8.71 12.33 -1.87
C ARG A 112 -9.24 10.89 -1.89
N LYS A 113 -8.34 9.92 -2.03
CA LYS A 113 -8.68 8.49 -2.12
C LYS A 113 -8.67 7.78 -0.77
N TYR A 114 -8.46 8.49 0.33
CA TYR A 114 -8.42 7.89 1.66
C TYR A 114 -9.82 7.46 2.15
N PRO A 115 -9.97 6.25 2.70
CA PRO A 115 -8.95 5.20 2.85
C PRO A 115 -8.81 4.36 1.57
N VAL A 116 -7.58 3.91 1.29
CA VAL A 116 -7.29 3.09 0.10
C VAL A 116 -7.82 1.67 0.31
N LYS A 117 -8.59 1.16 -0.66
CA LYS A 117 -9.22 -0.18 -0.58
C LYS A 117 -8.24 -1.35 -0.76
N ARG A 118 -7.20 -1.14 -1.58
CA ARG A 118 -6.18 -2.16 -1.89
C ARG A 118 -4.91 -1.78 -1.15
N VAL A 119 -4.52 -2.57 -0.17
CA VAL A 119 -3.31 -2.35 0.62
C VAL A 119 -2.55 -3.66 0.75
N THR A 120 -1.24 -3.55 0.88
CA THR A 120 -0.32 -4.69 1.06
C THR A 120 -0.35 -5.22 2.50
N TYR A 121 -0.64 -4.34 3.46
CA TYR A 121 -0.64 -4.63 4.90
C TYR A 121 -2.04 -4.42 5.49
N PRO A 122 -2.38 -5.07 6.62
CA PRO A 122 -3.69 -4.96 7.21
C PRO A 122 -4.05 -3.51 7.53
N ALA A 123 -5.16 -3.02 6.97
CA ALA A 123 -5.59 -1.64 7.12
C ALA A 123 -6.13 -1.39 8.54
N LYS A 124 -5.32 -0.77 9.41
CA LYS A 124 -5.79 -0.19 10.66
C LYS A 124 -6.18 1.27 10.45
N LEU A 125 -7.41 1.63 10.81
CA LEU A 125 -7.88 3.02 10.84
C LEU A 125 -7.68 3.59 12.24
N HIS A 126 -7.53 4.91 12.35
CA HIS A 126 -7.47 5.57 13.66
C HIS A 126 -8.76 5.40 14.45
N ASP A 127 -8.64 5.41 15.77
CA ASP A 127 -9.79 5.35 16.67
C ASP A 127 -10.78 6.49 16.41
N GLY A 128 -12.07 6.15 16.41
CA GLY A 128 -13.14 7.11 16.12
C GLY A 128 -13.22 7.56 14.66
N CYS A 129 -12.47 6.96 13.73
CA CYS A 129 -12.64 7.20 12.30
C CYS A 129 -14.08 6.90 11.87
N GLY A 130 -14.63 7.72 10.96
CA GLY A 130 -15.96 7.49 10.40
C GLY A 130 -16.02 6.40 9.34
N TYR A 131 -14.87 5.98 8.82
CA TYR A 131 -14.75 4.83 7.94
C TYR A 131 -14.61 3.54 8.75
N LYS A 132 -15.09 2.44 8.19
CA LYS A 132 -14.93 1.08 8.72
C LYS A 132 -14.37 0.17 7.63
N VAL A 133 -13.38 -0.64 7.99
CA VAL A 133 -12.79 -1.67 7.14
C VAL A 133 -13.48 -2.99 7.47
N ASN A 134 -14.24 -3.54 6.52
CA ASN A 134 -14.84 -4.86 6.69
C ASN A 134 -13.83 -5.91 6.23
N ILE A 135 -13.21 -6.58 7.20
CA ILE A 135 -12.30 -7.69 6.97
C ILE A 135 -13.17 -8.94 6.83
N LYS A 136 -13.13 -9.59 5.66
CA LYS A 136 -13.80 -10.87 5.47
C LYS A 136 -12.97 -11.98 6.14
N THR A 137 -13.63 -12.78 6.95
CA THR A 137 -13.08 -14.03 7.48
C THR A 137 -13.31 -15.17 6.49
N PHE A 138 -12.67 -16.32 6.70
CA PHE A 138 -12.87 -17.50 5.84
C PHE A 138 -14.35 -17.91 5.80
N ASP A 139 -15.04 -17.85 6.93
CA ASP A 139 -16.46 -18.19 7.06
C ASP A 139 -17.38 -17.30 6.20
N ASP A 140 -16.97 -16.06 5.92
CA ASP A 140 -17.73 -15.15 5.05
C ASP A 140 -17.70 -15.55 3.56
N TYR A 141 -16.83 -16.49 3.18
CA TYR A 141 -16.75 -17.03 1.81
C TYR A 141 -17.49 -18.35 1.64
N LEU A 142 -17.87 -19.01 2.74
CA LEU A 142 -18.61 -20.27 2.71
C LEU A 142 -20.13 -20.08 2.58
N LYS A 143 -20.61 -18.83 2.65
CA LYS A 143 -22.01 -18.42 2.49
C LYS A 143 -22.25 -17.83 1.10
#